data_AF-A0AAN9HEM9-F1
#
_entry.id   AF-A0AAN9HEM9-F1
#
_cell.length_a   1.000
_cell.length_b   1.000
_cell.length_c   1.000
_cell.angle_alpha   90.00
_cell.angle_beta   90.00
_cell.angle_gamma   90.00
#
_symmetry.space_group_name_H-M   'P 1'
#
loop_
_entity.id
_entity.type
_entity.pdbx_description
1 polymer ?
#
loop_
_entity_poly.entity_id
_entity_poly.type
_entity_poly.pdbx_seq_one_letter_code
_entity_poly.pdbx_strand_id
1 'polypeptide(L)'
;MDHNMNVGRQLKKTQEGDPQFKYTYTKASHQWVAKPIYEKTSQAFRKDLMEAVLRMRQEHTLEHRPRPRSGQRRLLMNIAPVSRPDKSEMQSQRLSRFKHS
;
A
#
# COMPACT_ATOMS: atom_id res chain seq x y z
N MET A 1 -1.58 -21.71 6.35
CA MET A 1 -0.57 -20.92 7.09
C MET A 1 -0.67 -19.48 6.62
N ASP A 2 -1.65 -18.74 7.12
CA ASP A 2 -1.80 -17.32 6.80
C ASP A 2 -0.86 -16.52 7.71
N HIS A 3 0.38 -16.35 7.25
CA HIS A 3 1.34 -15.45 7.86
C HIS A 3 0.91 -14.00 7.59
N ASN A 4 -0.04 -13.50 8.38
CA ASN A 4 -0.43 -12.10 8.33
C ASN A 4 0.62 -11.23 9.07
N MET A 5 1.87 -11.29 8.61
CA MET A 5 3.06 -10.65 9.19
C MET A 5 3.02 -9.11 9.19
N ASN A 6 1.93 -8.54 8.68
CA ASN A 6 1.76 -7.10 8.49
C ASN A 6 0.44 -6.58 9.12
N VAL A 7 -0.21 -7.36 10.00
CA VAL A 7 -1.35 -6.88 10.82
C VAL A 7 -0.86 -5.88 11.85
N GLY A 8 -1.72 -4.92 12.21
CA GLY A 8 -1.45 -4.01 13.32
C GLY A 8 -0.32 -3.02 13.07
N ARG A 9 0.05 -2.80 11.81
CA ARG A 9 1.07 -1.82 11.43
C ARG A 9 0.72 -0.44 12.00
N GLN A 10 1.70 0.16 12.64
CA GLN A 10 1.55 1.49 13.20
C GLN A 10 1.64 2.55 12.11
N LEU A 11 1.06 3.72 12.40
CA LEU A 11 1.21 4.90 11.57
C LEU A 11 2.66 5.34 11.58
N LYS A 12 3.21 5.60 10.40
CA LYS A 12 4.55 6.15 10.26
C LYS A 12 4.55 7.58 10.82
N LYS A 13 5.50 7.89 11.68
CA LYS A 13 5.64 9.22 12.31
C LYS A 13 6.69 10.09 11.58
N THR A 14 6.56 11.41 11.68
CA THR A 14 7.59 12.40 11.29
C THR A 14 8.72 12.40 12.33
N GLN A 15 9.77 13.18 12.07
CA GLN A 15 10.86 13.36 13.04
C GLN A 15 10.36 14.03 14.33
N GLU A 16 9.32 14.88 14.26
CA GLU A 16 8.68 15.46 15.45
C GLU A 16 7.68 14.51 16.14
N GLY A 17 7.43 13.32 15.58
CA GLY A 17 6.54 12.30 16.17
C GLY A 17 5.09 12.31 15.65
N ASP A 18 4.75 13.22 14.74
CA ASP A 18 3.38 13.35 14.20
C ASP A 18 3.06 12.29 13.13
N PRO A 19 1.80 11.82 13.02
CA PRO A 19 1.43 10.85 11.98
C PRO A 19 1.60 11.40 10.55
N GLN A 20 2.23 10.61 9.68
CA GLN A 20 2.40 10.96 8.27
C GLN A 20 1.18 10.60 7.42
N PHE A 21 0.84 11.50 6.51
CA PHE A 21 -0.24 11.31 5.53
C PHE A 21 0.26 11.55 4.10
N LYS A 22 -0.23 10.75 3.16
CA LYS A 22 -0.16 11.02 1.73
C LYS A 22 -1.48 11.62 1.28
N TYR A 23 -1.46 12.44 0.24
CA TYR A 23 -2.65 13.12 -0.25
C TYR A 23 -2.91 12.68 -1.67
N THR A 24 -4.11 12.17 -1.90
CA THR A 24 -4.50 11.57 -3.17
C THR A 24 -5.80 12.18 -3.64
N TYR A 25 -5.85 12.62 -4.89
CA TYR A 25 -7.10 13.02 -5.53
C TYR A 25 -7.94 11.80 -5.90
N THR A 26 -9.20 11.76 -5.46
CA THR A 26 -10.14 10.69 -5.78
C THR A 26 -11.09 11.15 -6.87
N LYS A 27 -11.00 10.56 -8.06
CA LYS A 27 -11.86 10.89 -9.21
C LYS A 27 -13.35 10.71 -8.89
N ALA A 28 -13.71 9.68 -8.12
CA ALA A 28 -15.11 9.38 -7.79
C ALA A 28 -15.82 10.52 -7.03
N SER A 29 -15.11 11.22 -6.14
CA SER A 29 -15.67 12.33 -5.36
C SER A 29 -15.13 13.70 -5.79
N HIS A 30 -14.28 13.74 -6.81
CA HIS A 30 -13.55 14.94 -7.25
C HIS A 30 -12.86 15.73 -6.13
N GLN A 31 -12.41 15.06 -5.07
CA GLN A 31 -11.84 15.70 -3.88
C GLN A 31 -10.45 15.16 -3.57
N TRP A 32 -9.67 15.97 -2.85
CA TRP A 32 -8.41 15.52 -2.27
C TRP A 32 -8.67 14.84 -0.92
N VAL A 33 -8.01 13.69 -0.72
CA VAL A 33 -8.16 12.90 0.51
C VAL A 33 -6.79 12.65 1.11
N ALA A 34 -6.62 13.00 2.38
CA ALA A 34 -5.49 12.58 3.20
C ALA A 34 -5.64 11.09 3.54
N LYS A 35 -4.62 10.28 3.27
CA LYS A 35 -4.56 8.85 3.60
C LYS A 35 -3.34 8.58 4.49
N PRO A 36 -3.48 7.81 5.58
CA PRO A 36 -2.37 7.51 6.48
C PRO A 36 -1.28 6.73 5.76
N ILE A 37 -0.03 7.02 6.14
CA ILE A 37 1.12 6.22 5.75
C ILE A 37 1.46 5.31 6.94
N TYR A 38 1.50 4.01 6.70
CA TYR A 38 1.90 3.02 7.69
C TYR A 38 3.38 2.68 7.53
N GLU A 39 4.01 2.20 8.61
CA GLU A 39 5.39 1.69 8.62
C GLU A 39 5.64 0.65 7.52
N LYS A 40 6.86 0.52 6.99
CA LYS A 40 7.14 -0.41 5.90
C LYS A 40 6.76 -1.86 6.28
N THR A 41 6.21 -2.61 5.34
CA THR A 41 5.93 -4.03 5.53
C THR A 41 7.22 -4.82 5.67
N SER A 42 7.26 -5.79 6.58
CA SER A 42 8.30 -6.80 6.58
C SER A 42 8.06 -7.79 5.43
N GLN A 43 9.16 -8.21 4.81
CA GLN A 43 9.16 -9.20 3.72
C GLN A 43 9.96 -10.46 4.12
N ALA A 44 10.19 -10.66 5.44
CA ALA A 44 10.96 -11.79 5.96
C ALA A 44 10.42 -13.15 5.50
N PHE A 45 9.09 -13.30 5.45
CA PHE A 45 8.41 -14.51 4.98
C PHE A 45 8.79 -14.93 3.54
N ARG A 46 9.31 -14.00 2.72
CA ARG A 46 9.77 -14.33 1.37
C ARG A 46 10.91 -15.32 1.39
N LYS A 47 11.79 -15.26 2.40
CA LYS A 47 12.91 -16.19 2.52
C LYS A 47 12.39 -17.62 2.68
N ASP A 48 11.49 -17.82 3.62
CA ASP A 48 10.88 -19.12 3.92
C ASP A 48 10.09 -19.65 2.71
N LEU A 49 9.37 -18.76 2.01
CA LEU A 49 8.67 -19.10 0.78
C LEU A 49 9.63 -19.57 -0.32
N MET A 50 10.73 -18.86 -0.53
CA MET A 50 11.73 -19.22 -1.55
C MET A 50 12.39 -20.55 -1.23
N GLU A 51 12.70 -20.81 0.04
CA GLU A 51 13.25 -22.09 0.50
C GLU A 51 12.27 -23.25 0.26
N ALA A 52 10.99 -23.05 0.59
CA ALA A 52 9.94 -24.04 0.30
C ALA A 52 9.80 -24.33 -1.21
N VAL A 53 9.83 -23.29 -2.05
CA VAL A 53 9.78 -23.44 -3.51
C VAL A 53 11.00 -24.20 -4.04
N LEU A 54 12.20 -23.92 -3.52
CA LEU A 54 13.41 -24.64 -3.91
C LEU A 54 13.33 -26.12 -3.54
N ARG A 55 12.84 -26.45 -2.34
CA ARG A 55 12.62 -27.83 -1.91
C ARG A 55 11.62 -28.55 -2.82
N MET A 56 10.48 -27.94 -3.12
CA MET A 56 9.48 -28.51 -4.04
C MET A 56 10.03 -28.75 -5.44
N ARG A 57 10.93 -27.88 -5.93
CA ARG A 57 11.60 -28.08 -7.22
C ARG A 57 12.51 -29.30 -7.20
N GLN A 58 13.28 -29.49 -6.12
CA GLN A 58 14.17 -30.64 -5.96
C GLN A 58 13.39 -31.95 -5.85
N GLU A 59 12.24 -31.92 -5.17
CA GLU A 59 11.36 -33.07 -4.98
C GLU A 59 10.49 -33.37 -6.23
N HIS A 60 10.63 -32.60 -7.32
CA HIS A 60 9.85 -32.73 -8.58
C HIS A 60 8.34 -32.84 -8.38
N THR A 61 7.79 -32.23 -7.32
CA THR A 61 6.41 -32.46 -6.89
C THR A 61 5.35 -31.73 -7.72
N LEU A 62 5.76 -30.87 -8.67
CA LEU A 62 4.85 -30.04 -9.47
C LEU A 62 5.17 -30.12 -10.97
N GLU A 63 4.15 -30.33 -11.78
CA GLU A 63 4.25 -30.21 -13.24
C GLU A 63 4.40 -28.75 -13.68
N HIS A 64 5.30 -28.52 -14.64
CA HIS A 64 5.58 -27.20 -15.18
C HIS A 64 4.46 -26.73 -16.11
N ARG A 65 3.58 -25.83 -15.63
CA ARG A 65 2.60 -25.14 -16.48
C ARG A 65 3.19 -23.84 -17.05
N PRO A 66 3.25 -23.65 -18.38
CA PRO A 66 3.78 -22.43 -18.97
C PRO A 66 2.90 -21.23 -18.59
N ARG A 67 3.53 -20.13 -18.17
CA ARG A 67 2.83 -18.87 -17.89
C ARG A 67 2.64 -18.08 -19.19
N PRO A 68 1.47 -17.45 -19.40
CA PRO A 68 1.27 -16.55 -20.53
C PRO A 68 2.21 -15.34 -20.41
N ARG A 69 2.74 -14.88 -21.55
CA ARG A 69 3.61 -13.70 -21.63
C ARG A 69 2.88 -12.47 -21.09
N SER A 70 3.46 -11.78 -20.12
CA SER A 70 2.91 -10.51 -19.62
C SER A 70 3.09 -9.44 -20.68
N GLY A 71 1.99 -8.99 -21.31
CA GLY A 71 2.01 -7.82 -22.19
C GLY A 71 2.47 -6.55 -21.47
N GLN A 72 3.10 -5.64 -22.20
CA GLN A 72 3.48 -4.31 -21.71
C GLN A 72 2.25 -3.57 -21.18
N ARG A 73 2.23 -3.29 -19.88
CA ARG A 73 1.19 -2.45 -19.26
C ARG A 73 1.52 -0.99 -19.52
N ARG A 74 0.59 -0.26 -20.18
CA ARG A 74 0.70 1.21 -20.32
C ARG A 74 0.47 1.85 -18.95
N LEU A 75 1.39 2.71 -18.53
CA LEU A 75 1.23 3.52 -17.32
C LEU A 75 0.25 4.66 -17.63
N LEU A 76 -0.85 4.76 -16.87
CA LEU A 76 -1.77 5.88 -16.98
C LEU A 76 -1.16 7.11 -16.30
N MET A 77 -1.09 8.24 -17.01
CA MET A 77 -0.69 9.51 -16.41
C MET A 77 -1.79 10.02 -15.49
N ASN A 78 -1.45 10.25 -14.23
CA ASN A 78 -2.38 10.67 -13.20
C ASN A 78 -2.36 12.20 -13.09
N ILE A 79 -3.09 12.88 -13.97
CA ILE A 79 -3.23 14.36 -13.95
C ILE A 79 -4.54 14.67 -13.24
N ALA A 80 -4.46 15.22 -12.02
CA ALA A 80 -5.64 15.70 -11.30
C ALA A 80 -6.10 17.05 -11.92
N PRO A 81 -7.40 17.26 -12.17
CA PRO A 81 -7.91 18.48 -12.81
C PRO A 81 -7.94 19.70 -11.88
N VAL A 82 -7.81 19.50 -10.56
CA VAL A 82 -7.90 20.56 -9.54
C VAL A 82 -6.60 20.60 -8.74
N SER A 83 -6.12 21.81 -8.46
CA SER A 83 -4.94 22.03 -7.61
C SER A 83 -5.15 21.43 -6.22
N ARG A 84 -4.04 21.06 -5.60
CA ARG A 84 -4.05 20.47 -4.26
C ARG A 84 -4.29 21.57 -3.21
N PRO A 85 -5.29 21.42 -2.31
CA PRO A 85 -5.48 22.31 -1.17
C PRO A 85 -4.28 22.29 -0.22
N ASP A 86 -4.23 23.23 0.72
CA ASP A 86 -3.13 23.27 1.68
C ASP A 86 -3.09 22.00 2.57
N LYS A 87 -1.90 21.63 3.03
CA LYS A 87 -1.70 20.42 3.83
C LYS A 87 -2.48 20.49 5.14
N SER A 88 -2.54 21.66 5.79
CA SER A 88 -3.21 21.85 7.08
C SER A 88 -4.72 21.64 6.97
N GLU A 89 -5.35 22.18 5.92
CA GLU A 89 -6.77 22.03 5.62
C GLU A 89 -7.17 20.57 5.37
N MET A 90 -6.34 19.83 4.65
CA MET A 90 -6.63 18.42 4.39
C MET A 90 -6.49 17.53 5.62
N GLN A 91 -5.60 17.88 6.56
CA GLN A 91 -5.51 17.19 7.84
C GLN A 91 -6.72 17.50 8.72
N SER A 92 -7.11 18.77 8.82
CA SER A 92 -8.26 19.19 9.62
C SER A 92 -9.57 18.58 9.11
N GLN A 93 -9.78 18.54 7.79
CA GLN A 93 -10.97 17.90 7.20
C GLN A 93 -11.04 16.40 7.51
N ARG A 94 -9.90 15.70 7.54
CA ARG A 94 -9.85 14.28 7.93
C ARG A 94 -10.12 14.07 9.42
N LEU A 95 -9.56 14.91 10.29
CA LEU A 95 -9.76 14.84 11.74
C LEU A 95 -11.20 15.24 12.13
N SER A 96 -11.80 16.21 11.42
CA SER A 96 -13.18 16.66 11.62
C SER A 96 -14.20 15.54 11.42
N ARG A 97 -13.97 14.59 10.50
CA ARG A 97 -14.88 13.45 10.27
C ARG A 97 -15.07 12.54 11.49
N PHE A 98 -14.19 12.63 12.49
CA PHE A 98 -14.27 11.85 13.73
C PHE A 98 -14.82 12.66 14.92
N LYS A 99 -15.26 13.91 14.70
CA LYS A 99 -15.96 14.71 15.71
C LYS A 99 -17.47 14.53 15.60
N HIS A 100 -17.99 13.33 15.89
CA HIS A 100 -19.40 13.15 16.27
C HIS A 100 -19.55 11.87 17.11
N SER A 101 -20.32 12.02 18.20
CA SER A 101 -20.60 11.12 19.33
C SER A 101 -19.52 10.99 20.40
#